data_AF-A0AAW2IJD7-F1
#
_entry.id   AF-A0AAW2IJD7-F1
#
_cell.length_a   1.000
_cell.length_b   1.000
_cell.length_c   1.000
_cell.angle_alpha   90.00
_cell.angle_beta   90.00
_cell.angle_gamma   90.00
#
_symmetry.space_group_name_H-M   'P 1'
#
loop_
_entity.id
_entity.type
_entity.pdbx_description
1 polymer ?
#
loop_
_entity_poly.entity_id
_entity_poly.type
_entity_poly.pdbx_seq_one_letter_code
_entity_poly.pdbx_strand_id
1 'polypeptide(L)'
;MLDVRPGEALAVNFPLQLHHTPDESVDVSNPRDGLLRMVKSLSPKVVTLVEQESNTNTAPFLPRFIEALDYYSAMFESIDVTMPRDRKERINVEQHCLARDIVNIIACEGKESGTSRAVWEVEIEIHDGRFSDNFL
;
A
#
# COMPACT_ATOMS: atom_id res chain seq x y z
N MET A 1 -8.71 4.66 -20.13
CA MET A 1 -9.95 3.90 -19.87
C MET A 1 -9.64 2.43 -20.11
N LEU A 2 -10.10 1.53 -19.24
CA LEU A 2 -9.83 0.09 -19.35
C LEU A 2 -10.73 -0.55 -20.42
N ASP A 3 -10.17 -1.34 -21.34
CA ASP A 3 -10.89 -2.03 -22.44
C ASP A 3 -11.51 -3.35 -21.94
N VAL A 4 -12.48 -3.27 -21.04
CA VAL A 4 -13.16 -4.45 -20.49
C VAL A 4 -14.20 -4.96 -21.48
N ARG A 5 -14.05 -6.22 -21.92
CA ARG A 5 -14.94 -6.84 -22.90
C ARG A 5 -16.02 -7.69 -22.24
N PRO A 6 -17.28 -7.64 -22.72
CA PRO A 6 -18.33 -8.49 -22.19
C PRO A 6 -17.99 -9.98 -22.31
N GLY A 7 -18.16 -10.73 -21.21
CA GLY A 7 -17.96 -12.18 -21.16
C GLY A 7 -16.56 -12.64 -20.73
N GLU A 8 -15.58 -11.74 -20.61
CA GLU A 8 -14.25 -12.08 -20.09
C GLU A 8 -14.23 -12.12 -18.55
N ALA A 9 -13.39 -13.00 -18.00
CA ALA A 9 -13.09 -12.98 -16.57
C ALA A 9 -12.06 -11.88 -16.29
N LEU A 10 -12.38 -10.98 -15.37
CA LEU A 10 -11.50 -9.89 -14.97
C LEU A 10 -10.81 -10.21 -13.63
N ALA A 11 -9.49 -10.02 -13.59
CA ALA A 11 -8.71 -10.00 -12.36
C ALA A 11 -8.13 -8.60 -12.17
N VAL A 12 -8.16 -8.08 -10.94
CA VAL A 12 -7.53 -6.80 -10.58
C VAL A 12 -6.46 -7.06 -9.53
N ASN A 13 -5.29 -6.46 -9.69
CA ASN A 13 -4.18 -6.61 -8.76
C ASN A 13 -3.73 -5.24 -8.25
N PHE A 14 -3.64 -5.08 -6.94
CA PHE A 14 -3.10 -3.93 -6.24
C PHE A 14 -1.81 -4.31 -5.51
N PRO A 15 -0.65 -4.30 -6.19
CA PRO A 15 0.63 -4.61 -5.56
C PRO A 15 1.32 -3.34 -5.03
N LEU A 16 1.26 -3.12 -3.72
CA LEU A 16 1.90 -2.00 -3.04
C LEU A 16 1.48 -0.65 -3.66
N GLN A 17 0.18 -0.46 -3.90
CA GLN A 17 -0.34 0.73 -4.61
C GLN A 17 -1.34 1.51 -3.77
N LEU A 18 -2.19 0.82 -3.01
CA LEU A 18 -3.34 1.42 -2.38
C LEU A 18 -2.92 2.34 -1.22
N HIS A 19 -1.78 2.06 -0.58
CA HIS A 19 -1.17 2.95 0.40
C HIS A 19 -0.71 4.29 -0.21
N HIS A 20 -0.45 4.39 -1.51
CA HIS A 20 -0.17 5.68 -2.15
C HIS A 20 -1.43 6.49 -2.48
N THR A 21 -2.63 5.92 -2.33
CA THR A 21 -3.88 6.62 -2.62
C THR A 21 -4.47 7.19 -1.33
N PRO A 22 -4.68 8.51 -1.19
CA PRO A 22 -5.29 9.11 0.00
C PRO A 22 -6.67 8.51 0.35
N ASP A 23 -6.94 8.33 1.64
CA ASP A 23 -8.27 8.03 2.19
C ASP A 23 -8.84 9.24 2.93
N GLU A 24 -9.99 9.08 3.57
CA GLU A 24 -10.69 10.15 4.28
C GLU A 24 -9.87 10.81 5.41
N SER A 25 -8.86 10.12 5.97
CA SER A 25 -7.99 10.66 7.01
C SER A 25 -7.01 11.72 6.47
N VAL A 26 -6.71 11.65 5.17
CA VAL A 26 -5.76 12.54 4.47
C VAL A 26 -6.51 13.52 3.56
N ASP A 27 -7.51 13.04 2.82
CA ASP A 27 -8.29 13.81 1.86
C ASP A 27 -9.79 13.48 1.96
N VAL A 28 -10.60 14.52 2.21
CA VAL A 28 -12.06 14.42 2.33
C VAL A 28 -12.72 13.84 1.07
N SER A 29 -12.10 14.01 -0.10
CA SER A 29 -12.60 13.42 -1.36
C SER A 29 -12.44 11.91 -1.43
N ASN A 30 -11.63 11.31 -0.54
CA ASN A 30 -11.37 9.87 -0.43
C ASN A 30 -11.17 9.19 -1.80
N PRO A 31 -10.12 9.55 -2.55
CA PRO A 31 -9.86 8.99 -3.87
C PRO A 31 -9.67 7.46 -3.82
N ARG A 32 -9.24 6.90 -2.68
CA ARG A 32 -9.15 5.46 -2.46
C ARG A 32 -10.51 4.78 -2.56
N ASP A 33 -11.51 5.27 -1.85
CA ASP A 33 -12.87 4.72 -1.93
C ASP A 33 -13.44 4.87 -3.36
N GLY A 34 -13.15 5.99 -4.04
CA GLY A 34 -13.50 6.16 -5.45
C GLY A 34 -12.89 5.10 -6.37
N LEU A 35 -11.60 4.80 -6.20
CA LEU A 35 -10.88 3.75 -6.92
C LEU A 35 -11.46 2.36 -6.66
N LEU A 36 -11.73 2.02 -5.39
CA LEU A 36 -12.31 0.74 -5.01
C LEU A 36 -13.74 0.57 -5.54
N ARG A 37 -14.57 1.62 -5.50
CA ARG A 37 -15.91 1.62 -6.12
C ARG A 37 -15.85 1.45 -7.63
N MET A 38 -14.89 2.10 -8.30
CA MET A 38 -14.67 1.89 -9.74
C MET A 38 -14.31 0.43 -10.02
N VAL A 39 -13.35 -0.15 -9.31
CA VAL A 39 -12.97 -1.56 -9.47
C VAL A 39 -14.15 -2.49 -9.22
N LYS A 40 -14.94 -2.25 -8.17
CA LYS A 40 -16.17 -3.01 -7.90
C LYS A 40 -17.17 -2.93 -9.06
N SER A 41 -17.32 -1.76 -9.69
CA SER A 41 -18.24 -1.58 -10.83
C SER A 41 -17.86 -2.41 -12.07
N LEU A 42 -16.59 -2.81 -12.19
CA LEU A 42 -16.11 -3.68 -13.27
C LEU A 42 -16.46 -5.15 -13.05
N SER A 43 -17.01 -5.52 -11.88
CA SER A 43 -17.37 -6.90 -11.51
C SER A 43 -16.22 -7.91 -11.71
N PRO A 44 -15.01 -7.65 -11.16
CA PRO A 44 -13.90 -8.60 -11.25
C PRO A 44 -14.26 -9.92 -10.58
N LYS A 45 -13.70 -11.02 -11.10
CA LYS A 45 -13.78 -12.35 -10.52
C LYS A 45 -12.83 -12.53 -9.34
N VAL A 46 -11.71 -11.82 -9.35
CA VAL A 46 -10.74 -11.81 -8.26
C VAL A 46 -10.12 -10.43 -8.16
N VAL A 47 -9.89 -10.00 -6.93
CA VAL A 47 -9.04 -8.84 -6.64
C VAL A 47 -7.93 -9.34 -5.72
N THR A 48 -6.68 -9.07 -6.06
CA THR A 48 -5.53 -9.37 -5.21
C THR A 48 -5.01 -8.07 -4.63
N LEU A 49 -4.77 -8.06 -3.32
CA LEU A 49 -4.23 -6.92 -2.60
C LEU A 49 -2.95 -7.36 -1.89
N VAL A 50 -1.85 -6.67 -2.17
CA VAL A 50 -0.57 -6.88 -1.51
C VAL A 50 -0.13 -5.54 -0.96
N GLU A 51 -0.04 -5.41 0.36
CA GLU A 51 0.27 -4.16 1.02
C GLU A 51 1.25 -4.35 2.19
N GLN A 52 1.87 -3.26 2.63
CA GLN A 52 2.73 -3.28 3.82
C GLN A 52 1.85 -3.35 5.07
N GLU A 53 2.10 -4.33 5.92
CA GLU A 53 1.49 -4.39 7.25
C GLU A 53 2.13 -3.31 8.13
N SER A 54 1.49 -2.15 8.23
CA SER A 54 1.97 -1.07 9.09
C SER A 54 0.82 -0.23 9.63
N ASN A 55 0.83 0.04 10.94
CA ASN A 55 -0.18 0.88 11.60
C ASN A 55 0.36 2.29 11.87
N THR A 56 0.52 3.09 10.82
CA THR A 56 1.14 4.42 10.92
C THR A 56 0.19 5.58 10.63
N ASN A 57 -1.10 5.34 10.35
CA ASN A 57 -2.00 6.39 9.86
C ASN A 57 -2.44 7.41 10.93
N THR A 58 -2.49 7.00 12.21
CA THR A 58 -3.02 7.83 13.31
C THR A 58 -2.10 7.91 14.52
N ALA A 59 -0.98 7.19 14.49
CA ALA A 59 -0.04 7.15 15.60
C ALA A 59 0.72 8.48 15.74
N PRO A 60 1.01 8.96 16.97
CA PRO A 60 1.91 10.08 17.18
C PRO A 60 3.29 9.84 16.56
N PHE A 61 4.08 10.90 16.35
CA PHE A 61 5.39 10.82 15.70
C PHE A 61 6.30 9.71 16.26
N LEU A 62 6.48 9.63 17.59
CA LEU A 62 7.44 8.69 18.18
C LEU A 62 7.07 7.21 17.94
N PRO A 63 5.83 6.75 18.20
CA PRO A 63 5.42 5.40 17.81
C PRO A 63 5.56 5.12 16.32
N ARG A 64 5.18 6.06 15.44
CA ARG A 64 5.36 5.90 13.98
C ARG A 64 6.83 5.74 13.58
N PHE A 65 7.70 6.54 14.20
CA PHE A 65 9.13 6.50 13.93
C PHE A 65 9.74 5.16 14.34
N ILE A 66 9.36 4.63 15.51
CA ILE A 66 9.83 3.32 16.00
C ILE A 66 9.36 2.22 15.05
N GLU A 67 8.07 2.20 14.72
CA GLU A 67 7.50 1.20 13.80
C GLU A 67 8.19 1.21 12.43
N ALA A 68 8.40 2.41 11.86
CA ALA A 68 9.11 2.55 10.60
C ALA A 68 10.58 2.10 10.71
N LEU A 69 11.27 2.45 11.79
CA LEU A 69 12.64 2.02 12.01
C LEU A 69 12.73 0.50 12.06
N ASP A 70 11.85 -0.16 12.82
CA ASP A 70 11.85 -1.62 12.96
C ASP A 70 11.54 -2.30 11.62
N TYR A 71 10.50 -1.84 10.91
CA TYR A 71 10.11 -2.37 9.61
C TYR A 71 11.23 -2.22 8.56
N TYR A 72 11.76 -1.01 8.37
CA TYR A 72 12.77 -0.80 7.35
C TYR A 72 14.10 -1.46 7.74
N SER A 73 14.45 -1.55 9.03
CA SER A 73 15.66 -2.28 9.45
C SER A 73 15.59 -3.74 8.99
N ALA A 74 14.47 -4.43 9.23
CA ALA A 74 14.29 -5.81 8.76
C ALA A 74 14.35 -5.93 7.22
N MET A 75 13.79 -4.95 6.48
CA MET A 75 13.87 -4.92 5.02
C MET A 75 15.32 -4.74 4.52
N PHE A 76 16.07 -3.81 5.10
CA PHE A 76 17.47 -3.58 4.74
C PHE A 76 18.37 -4.79 5.10
N GLU A 77 18.12 -5.46 6.23
CA GLU A 77 18.82 -6.70 6.61
C GLU A 77 18.54 -7.83 5.60
N SER A 78 17.29 -8.01 5.19
CA SER A 78 16.91 -8.99 4.16
C SER A 78 17.60 -8.74 2.81
N ILE A 79 17.68 -7.46 2.40
CA ILE A 79 18.42 -7.06 1.19
C ILE A 79 19.93 -7.34 1.36
N ASP A 80 20.50 -7.08 2.54
CA ASP A 80 21.93 -7.28 2.80
C ASP A 80 22.35 -8.75 2.67
N VAL A 81 21.47 -9.68 3.06
CA VAL A 81 21.69 -11.13 2.92
C VAL A 81 21.62 -11.58 1.46
N THR A 82 20.84 -10.90 0.62
CA THR A 82 20.53 -11.37 -0.74
C THR A 82 21.26 -10.62 -1.86
N MET A 83 21.80 -9.42 -1.59
CA MET A 83 22.39 -8.56 -2.61
C MET A 83 23.69 -7.86 -2.13
N PRO A 84 24.80 -7.95 -2.88
CA PRO A 84 26.03 -7.20 -2.60
C PRO A 84 25.80 -5.68 -2.55
N ARG A 85 26.55 -4.99 -1.67
CA ARG A 85 26.41 -3.55 -1.40
C ARG A 85 26.74 -2.65 -2.59
N ASP A 86 27.62 -3.09 -3.47
CA ASP A 86 28.06 -2.35 -4.67
C ASP A 86 27.13 -2.55 -5.88
N ARG A 87 26.12 -3.42 -5.76
CA ARG A 87 25.18 -3.70 -6.82
C ARG A 87 24.25 -2.51 -7.05
N LYS A 88 24.24 -1.98 -8.28
CA LYS A 88 23.45 -0.78 -8.64
C LYS A 88 21.95 -0.98 -8.41
N GLU A 89 21.43 -2.18 -8.65
CA GLU A 89 20.01 -2.49 -8.41
C GLU A 89 19.65 -2.34 -6.94
N ARG A 90 20.53 -2.75 -6.01
CA ARG A 90 20.34 -2.56 -4.57
C ARG A 90 20.32 -1.08 -4.23
N ILE A 91 21.33 -0.33 -4.67
CA ILE A 91 21.44 1.11 -4.43
C ILE A 91 20.17 1.83 -4.93
N ASN A 92 19.68 1.48 -6.12
CA ASN A 92 18.47 2.07 -6.67
C ASN A 92 17.22 1.76 -5.82
N VAL A 93 17.05 0.53 -5.36
CA VAL A 93 15.92 0.14 -4.50
C VAL A 93 15.99 0.88 -3.16
N GLU A 94 17.16 0.89 -2.51
CA GLU A 94 17.35 1.55 -1.22
C GLU A 94 17.12 3.07 -1.32
N GLN A 95 17.67 3.73 -2.34
CA GLN A 95 17.62 5.20 -2.47
C GLN A 95 16.31 5.72 -3.07
N HIS A 96 15.73 5.03 -4.06
CA HIS A 96 14.61 5.57 -4.83
C HIS A 96 13.26 4.95 -4.46
N CYS A 97 13.26 3.78 -3.82
CA CYS A 97 12.03 3.17 -3.30
C CYS A 97 11.95 3.38 -1.79
N LEU A 98 12.84 2.75 -1.02
CA LEU A 98 12.72 2.70 0.44
C LEU A 98 12.92 4.08 1.10
N ALA A 99 13.97 4.81 0.72
CA ALA A 99 14.25 6.12 1.34
C ALA A 99 13.13 7.14 1.11
N ARG A 100 12.47 7.10 -0.06
CA ARG A 100 11.32 7.98 -0.35
C ARG A 100 10.15 7.68 0.60
N ASP A 101 9.87 6.40 0.80
CA ASP A 101 8.77 5.99 1.68
C ASP A 101 9.07 6.32 3.14
N ILE A 102 10.32 6.15 3.60
CA ILE A 102 10.79 6.54 4.93
C ILE A 102 10.61 8.05 5.16
N VAL A 103 11.04 8.88 4.21
CA VAL A 103 10.88 10.35 4.30
C VAL A 103 9.39 10.71 4.39
N ASN A 104 8.54 10.08 3.58
CA ASN A 104 7.09 10.32 3.64
C ASN A 104 6.46 9.88 4.97
N ILE A 105 6.99 8.88 5.67
CA ILE A 105 6.50 8.48 7.02
C ILE A 105 6.90 9.52 8.05
N ILE A 106 8.18 9.91 8.05
CA ILE A 106 8.80 10.64 9.15
C ILE A 106 8.57 12.14 9.02
N ALA A 107 8.73 12.68 7.81
CA ALA A 107 8.82 14.12 7.58
C ALA A 107 7.49 14.76 7.16
N CYS A 108 6.54 13.99 6.62
CA CYS A 108 5.28 14.51 6.12
C CYS A 108 4.13 14.21 7.10
N GLU A 109 3.28 15.20 7.36
CA GLU A 109 2.06 15.05 8.14
C GLU A 109 0.83 15.50 7.35
N GLY A 110 -0.30 14.81 7.53
CA GLY A 110 -1.57 15.16 6.89
C GLY A 110 -1.51 15.16 5.36
N LYS A 111 -2.06 16.21 4.73
CA LYS A 111 -2.16 16.34 3.26
C LYS A 111 -0.80 16.40 2.55
N GLU A 112 0.27 16.73 3.27
CA GLU A 112 1.62 16.82 2.70
C GLU A 112 2.22 15.43 2.43
N SER A 113 1.76 14.38 3.11
CA SER A 113 2.27 13.01 2.91
C SER A 113 1.88 12.42 1.55
N GLY A 114 0.84 12.94 0.89
CA GLY A 114 0.33 12.42 -0.40
C GLY A 114 -0.04 10.93 -0.40
N THR A 115 0.02 10.28 0.76
CA THR A 115 0.04 8.84 0.98
C THR A 115 -0.88 8.62 2.17
N SER A 116 -1.96 7.86 1.99
CA SER A 116 -2.73 7.40 3.13
C SER A 116 -2.24 6.02 3.52
N ARG A 117 -1.83 5.83 4.76
CA ARG A 117 -1.14 4.60 5.17
C ARG A 117 -2.13 3.73 5.93
N ALA A 118 -3.05 3.11 5.21
CA ALA A 118 -4.02 2.20 5.82
C ALA A 118 -3.35 0.90 6.28
N VAL A 119 -3.92 0.36 7.35
CA VAL A 119 -3.70 -1.01 7.80
C VAL A 119 -4.42 -1.93 6.82
N TRP A 120 -3.68 -2.88 6.24
CA TRP A 120 -4.24 -3.91 5.39
C TRP A 120 -3.88 -5.26 6.01
N GLU A 121 -4.86 -5.98 6.55
CA GLU A 121 -4.71 -7.42 6.75
C GLU A 121 -4.88 -8.09 5.38
N VAL A 122 -3.92 -8.94 5.03
CA VAL A 122 -3.86 -9.61 3.73
C VAL A 122 -4.94 -10.70 3.68
N GLU A 123 -6.02 -10.45 2.93
CA GLU A 123 -6.66 -11.34 1.95
C GLU A 123 -8.09 -10.84 1.65
N ILE A 124 -8.24 -9.94 0.66
CA ILE A 124 -9.58 -9.58 0.14
C ILE A 124 -9.90 -10.52 -1.04
N GLU A 125 -10.46 -11.69 -0.75
CA GLU A 125 -11.15 -12.48 -1.78
C GLU A 125 -12.55 -11.90 -2.02
N ILE A 126 -12.75 -11.23 -3.17
CA ILE A 126 -14.10 -10.83 -3.59
C ILE A 126 -14.82 -12.05 -4.17
N HIS A 127 -15.52 -12.80 -3.32
CA HIS A 127 -16.54 -13.75 -3.73
C HIS A 127 -17.92 -13.07 -3.75
N ASP A 128 -18.56 -13.02 -4.93
CA ASP A 128 -19.95 -12.58 -5.12
C ASP A 128 -20.30 -11.18 -4.56
N GLY A 129 -19.35 -10.24 -4.61
CA GLY A 129 -19.61 -8.82 -4.32
C GLY A 129 -19.82 -8.46 -2.84
N ARG A 130 -19.54 -9.40 -1.92
CA ARG A 130 -19.49 -9.14 -0.48
C ARG A 130 -18.04 -8.85 -0.06
N PHE A 131 -17.84 -7.73 0.62
CA PHE A 131 -16.65 -7.50 1.42
C PHE A 131 -16.87 -8.27 2.73
N SER A 132 -16.05 -9.28 2.99
CA SER A 132 -15.98 -9.88 4.32
C SER A 132 -14.76 -9.31 5.02
N ASP A 133 -14.97 -8.25 5.80
CA ASP A 133 -14.07 -7.95 6.92
C ASP A 133 -14.30 -9.07 7.93
N ASN A 134 -13.39 -10.02 7.98
CA ASN A 134 -13.53 -11.17 8.85
C ASN A 134 -12.33 -11.37 9.77
N PHE A 135 -11.67 -10.31 10.22
CA PHE A 135 -10.71 -10.40 11.32
C PHE A 135 -10.75 -9.10 12.16
N LEU A 136 -11.16 -9.31 13.43
CA LEU A 136 -11.20 -8.48 14.65
C LEU A 136 -11.21 -6.93 14.58
#